data_AF-A0A9D9LTD1-F1
#
_entry.id   AF-A0A9D9LTD1-F1
#
_cell.length_a   1.000
_cell.length_b   1.000
_cell.length_c   1.000
_cell.angle_alpha   90.00
_cell.angle_beta   90.00
_cell.angle_gamma   90.00
#
_symmetry.space_group_name_H-M   'P 1'
#
loop_
_entity.id
_entity.type
_entity.pdbx_description
1 polymer ?
#
loop_
_entity_poly.entity_id
_entity_poly.type
_entity_poly.pdbx_seq_one_letter_code
_entity_poly.pdbx_strand_id
1 'polypeptide(L)'
;MDKATNPIEWIKQAKAELDVAEHLNSAYYPKPLEIICFHAQQVAEKSVKAVLLKQANGTSIRKTHDISQLLDNVDIKECPFEEKFYDYADELFPYGVVTRYPVQLQDDIDEYRLKRAMRFANEIWSWANRFICGDTAENSQEKNK
;
A
#
# COMPACT_ATOMS: atom_id res chain seq x y z
N MET A 1 17.74 17.57 5.13
CA MET A 1 16.36 17.80 5.60
C MET A 1 15.61 16.49 5.39
N ASP A 2 15.83 15.50 6.27
CA ASP A 2 15.29 14.15 6.10
C ASP A 2 13.84 14.11 6.58
N LYS A 3 12.92 14.29 5.64
CA LYS A 3 11.46 14.35 5.86
C LYS A 3 10.81 12.98 6.11
N ALA A 4 11.57 11.89 6.22
CA ALA A 4 11.04 10.53 6.03
C ALA A 4 11.07 9.63 7.29
N THR A 5 11.10 10.19 8.49
CA THR A 5 11.41 9.42 9.71
C THR A 5 10.21 8.93 10.52
N ASN A 6 8.98 9.34 10.21
CA ASN A 6 7.80 9.04 11.04
C ASN A 6 6.88 7.98 10.40
N PRO A 7 6.83 6.73 10.91
CA PRO A 7 5.96 5.67 10.39
C PRO A 7 4.47 6.04 10.29
N ILE A 8 3.96 6.87 11.21
CA ILE A 8 2.55 7.28 11.22
C ILE A 8 2.22 8.15 10.00
N GLU A 9 3.12 9.05 9.61
CA GLU A 9 2.92 9.91 8.45
C GLU A 9 2.96 9.10 7.14
N TRP A 10 3.77 8.04 7.09
CA TRP A 10 3.77 7.11 5.95
C TRP A 10 2.45 6.34 5.82
N ILE A 11 1.87 5.86 6.92
CA ILE A 11 0.56 5.20 6.91
C ILE A 11 -0.57 6.15 6.53
N LYS A 12 -0.54 7.41 7.00
CA LYS A 12 -1.51 8.43 6.58
C LYS A 12 -1.41 8.72 5.09
N GLN A 13 -0.20 8.83 4.55
CA GLN A 13 0.01 8.99 3.11
C GLN A 13 -0.50 7.76 2.34
N ALA A 14 -0.23 6.55 2.82
CA ALA A 14 -0.77 5.33 2.21
C ALA A 14 -2.31 5.33 2.22
N LYS A 15 -2.96 5.79 3.31
CA LYS A 15 -4.42 5.93 3.34
C LYS A 15 -4.92 6.96 2.34
N ALA A 16 -4.26 8.10 2.21
CA ALA A 16 -4.62 9.11 1.22
C ALA A 16 -4.51 8.58 -0.23
N GLU A 17 -3.50 7.76 -0.54
CA GLU A 17 -3.38 7.09 -1.85
C GLU A 17 -4.57 6.15 -2.10
N LEU A 18 -5.00 5.39 -1.08
CA LEU A 18 -6.14 4.49 -1.16
C LEU A 18 -7.45 5.26 -1.39
N ASP A 19 -7.65 6.38 -0.68
CA ASP A 19 -8.83 7.23 -0.84
C ASP A 19 -8.90 7.85 -2.25
N VAL A 20 -7.76 8.24 -2.82
CA VAL A 20 -7.68 8.72 -4.20
C VAL A 20 -8.04 7.61 -5.18
N ALA A 21 -7.51 6.40 -5.00
CA ALA A 21 -7.84 5.26 -5.85
C ALA A 21 -9.34 4.93 -5.82
N GLU A 22 -9.95 4.93 -4.63
CA GLU A 22 -11.38 4.72 -4.43
C GLU A 22 -12.23 5.81 -5.08
N HIS A 23 -11.83 7.07 -4.95
CA HIS A 23 -12.51 8.19 -5.59
C HIS A 23 -12.46 8.08 -7.12
N LEU A 24 -11.28 7.82 -7.69
CA LEU A 24 -11.13 7.66 -9.15
C LEU A 24 -11.95 6.47 -9.69
N ASN A 25 -11.99 5.35 -8.95
CA ASN A 25 -12.79 4.18 -9.35
C ASN A 25 -14.30 4.44 -9.30
N SER A 26 -14.78 5.33 -8.43
CA SER A 26 -16.21 5.58 -8.22
C SER A 26 -16.77 6.79 -8.98
N ALA A 27 -15.98 7.84 -9.16
CA ALA A 27 -16.46 9.13 -9.67
C ALA A 27 -15.90 9.53 -11.04
N TYR A 28 -14.80 8.94 -11.52
CA TYR A 28 -14.17 9.34 -12.80
C TYR A 28 -14.52 8.38 -13.94
N TYR A 29 -14.97 8.91 -15.09
CA TYR A 29 -15.35 8.10 -16.26
C TYR A 29 -14.82 8.69 -17.59
N PRO A 30 -14.27 7.87 -18.50
CA PRO A 30 -13.95 6.44 -18.32
C PRO A 30 -12.89 6.24 -17.24
N LYS A 31 -12.97 5.13 -16.49
CA LYS A 31 -12.08 4.87 -15.35
C LYS A 31 -10.62 4.84 -15.80
N PRO A 32 -9.70 5.57 -15.15
CA PRO A 32 -8.29 5.56 -15.51
C PRO A 32 -7.62 4.37 -14.80
N LEU A 33 -7.83 3.16 -15.33
CA LEU A 33 -7.46 1.91 -14.66
C LEU A 33 -5.97 1.87 -14.25
N GLU A 34 -5.08 2.29 -15.15
CA GLU A 34 -3.63 2.37 -14.89
C GLU A 34 -3.30 3.28 -13.71
N ILE A 35 -3.96 4.44 -13.62
CA ILE A 35 -3.72 5.41 -12.54
C ILE A 35 -4.22 4.83 -11.21
N ILE A 36 -5.38 4.18 -11.20
CA ILE A 36 -5.93 3.54 -10.01
C ILE A 36 -5.00 2.42 -9.52
N CYS A 37 -4.53 1.57 -10.43
CA CYS A 37 -3.58 0.50 -10.11
C CYS A 37 -2.22 1.03 -9.62
N PHE A 38 -1.75 2.16 -10.18
CA PHE A 38 -0.55 2.85 -9.67
C PHE A 38 -0.74 3.30 -8.21
N HIS A 39 -1.87 3.93 -7.89
CA HIS A 39 -2.17 4.29 -6.50
C HIS A 39 -2.22 3.06 -5.60
N ALA A 40 -2.82 1.94 -6.05
CA ALA A 40 -2.83 0.69 -5.29
C ALA A 40 -1.41 0.16 -4.99
N GLN A 41 -0.49 0.20 -5.95
CA GLN A 41 0.91 -0.16 -5.70
C GLN A 41 1.57 0.79 -4.69
N GLN A 42 1.33 2.10 -4.80
CA GLN A 42 1.86 3.11 -3.88
C GLN A 42 1.36 2.94 -2.45
N VAL A 43 0.09 2.55 -2.26
CA VAL A 43 -0.48 2.19 -0.95
C VAL A 43 0.37 1.07 -0.33
N ALA A 44 0.54 -0.04 -1.04
CA ALA A 44 1.29 -1.20 -0.54
C ALA A 44 2.76 -0.84 -0.22
N GLU A 45 3.45 -0.16 -1.13
CA GLU A 45 4.84 0.26 -0.93
C GLU A 45 5.01 1.14 0.31
N LYS A 46 4.18 2.19 0.46
CA LYS A 46 4.25 3.10 1.60
C LYS A 46 3.91 2.40 2.91
N SER A 47 2.96 1.47 2.89
CA SER A 47 2.57 0.67 4.06
C SER A 47 3.71 -0.21 4.56
N VAL A 48 4.39 -0.96 3.68
CA VAL A 48 5.54 -1.79 4.08
C VAL A 48 6.70 -0.91 4.56
N LYS A 49 6.96 0.23 3.90
CA LYS A 49 7.99 1.19 4.34
C LYS A 49 7.71 1.77 5.73
N ALA A 50 6.46 1.99 6.08
CA ALA A 50 6.10 2.43 7.43
C ALA A 50 6.48 1.37 8.49
N VAL A 51 6.20 0.09 8.22
CA VAL A 51 6.58 -1.03 9.11
C VAL A 51 8.09 -1.08 9.29
N LEU A 52 8.85 -1.06 8.19
CA LEU A 52 10.31 -1.05 8.23
C LEU A 52 10.87 0.14 9.01
N LEU A 53 10.30 1.35 8.84
CA LEU A 53 10.71 2.52 9.59
C LEU A 53 10.43 2.36 11.09
N LYS A 54 9.31 1.72 11.47
CA LYS A 54 9.01 1.45 12.88
C LYS A 54 10.00 0.46 13.48
N GLN A 55 10.27 -0.65 12.79
CA GLN A 55 11.25 -1.67 13.21
C GLN A 55 12.68 -1.12 13.28
N ALA A 56 13.03 -0.20 12.37
CA ALA A 56 14.34 0.46 12.35
C ALA A 56 14.45 1.64 13.34
N ASN A 57 13.47 1.88 14.21
CA ASN A 57 13.40 3.03 15.12
C ASN A 57 13.63 4.38 14.41
N GLY A 58 13.10 4.53 13.19
CA GLY A 58 13.25 5.74 12.38
C GLY A 58 14.59 5.86 11.63
N THR A 59 15.43 4.82 11.58
CA THR A 59 16.66 4.86 10.77
C THR A 59 16.35 4.76 9.27
N SER A 60 17.24 5.26 8.41
CA SER A 60 17.02 5.27 6.96
C SER A 60 16.80 3.87 6.39
N ILE A 61 15.67 3.67 5.71
CA ILE A 61 15.36 2.46 4.95
C ILE A 61 16.10 2.44 3.60
N ARG A 62 16.37 1.25 3.05
CA ARG A 62 16.90 1.10 1.69
C ARG A 62 15.97 1.80 0.68
N LYS A 63 16.58 2.49 -0.28
CA LYS A 63 15.87 3.09 -1.41
C LYS A 63 15.56 2.02 -2.46
N THR A 64 14.52 1.23 -2.21
CA THR A 64 13.92 0.32 -3.19
C THR A 64 12.42 0.61 -3.29
N HIS A 65 11.85 0.30 -4.44
CA HIS A 65 10.41 0.41 -4.76
C HIS A 65 9.77 -0.96 -4.99
N ASP A 66 10.56 -2.03 -4.89
CA ASP A 66 10.10 -3.40 -5.03
C ASP A 66 9.49 -3.86 -3.70
N ILE A 67 8.20 -4.15 -3.69
CA ILE A 67 7.45 -4.53 -2.49
C ILE A 67 7.94 -5.86 -1.94
N SER A 68 8.27 -6.84 -2.78
CA SER A 68 8.78 -8.15 -2.36
C SER A 68 10.12 -7.99 -1.64
N GLN A 69 11.03 -7.17 -2.20
CA GLN A 69 12.29 -6.84 -1.51
C GLN A 69 12.08 -6.07 -0.20
N LEU A 70 11.03 -5.26 -0.09
CA LEU A 70 10.72 -4.57 1.18
C LEU A 70 10.22 -5.57 2.23
N LEU A 71 9.35 -6.52 1.83
CA LEU A 71 8.85 -7.59 2.71
C LEU A 71 9.99 -8.48 3.23
N ASP A 72 10.99 -8.80 2.41
CA ASP A 72 12.18 -9.56 2.82
C ASP A 72 12.95 -8.91 3.98
N ASN A 73 12.82 -7.58 4.14
CA ASN A 73 13.51 -6.83 5.20
C ASN A 73 12.66 -6.65 6.46
N VAL A 74 11.39 -7.09 6.47
CA VAL A 74 10.52 -7.00 7.65
C VAL A 74 10.92 -8.08 8.66
N ASP A 75 11.10 -7.69 9.93
CA ASP A 75 11.26 -8.68 11.00
C ASP A 75 9.89 -9.33 11.29
N ILE A 76 9.67 -10.50 10.71
CA ILE A 76 8.44 -11.28 10.84
C ILE A 76 8.14 -11.73 12.29
N LYS A 77 9.14 -11.74 13.18
CA LYS A 77 8.91 -12.09 14.59
C LYS A 77 8.23 -10.95 15.34
N GLU A 78 8.54 -9.71 14.98
CA GLU A 78 7.90 -8.53 15.55
C GLU A 78 6.59 -8.16 14.84
N CYS A 79 6.53 -8.37 13.52
CA CYS A 79 5.36 -8.04 12.70
C CYS A 79 5.04 -9.17 11.71
N PRO A 80 4.33 -10.23 12.16
CA PRO A 80 3.95 -11.33 11.28
C PRO A 80 3.02 -10.87 10.16
N PHE A 81 3.19 -11.42 8.97
CA PHE A 81 2.28 -11.29 7.83
C PHE A 81 2.09 -12.63 7.12
N GLU A 82 1.06 -12.73 6.29
CA GLU A 82 0.74 -13.96 5.55
C GLU A 82 1.60 -14.08 4.27
N GLU A 83 2.06 -15.28 3.90
CA GLU A 83 2.89 -15.51 2.70
C GLU A 83 2.26 -14.98 1.41
N LYS A 84 0.92 -14.94 1.33
CA LYS A 84 0.16 -14.37 0.20
C LYS A 84 0.55 -12.91 -0.12
N PHE A 85 1.20 -12.19 0.80
CA PHE A 85 1.68 -10.82 0.55
C PHE A 85 2.77 -10.78 -0.52
N TYR A 86 3.53 -11.86 -0.73
CA TYR A 86 4.44 -11.97 -1.86
C TYR A 86 3.69 -12.06 -3.19
N ASP A 87 2.60 -12.85 -3.27
CA ASP A 87 1.73 -12.88 -4.45
C ASP A 87 1.13 -11.51 -4.74
N TYR A 88 0.78 -10.77 -3.68
CA TYR A 88 0.23 -9.41 -3.79
C TYR A 88 1.30 -8.44 -4.33
N ALA A 89 2.52 -8.54 -3.83
CA ALA A 89 3.64 -7.72 -4.25
C ALA A 89 3.99 -7.94 -5.73
N ASP A 90 4.03 -9.21 -6.18
CA ASP A 90 4.32 -9.58 -7.56
C ASP A 90 3.25 -9.05 -8.54
N GLU A 91 1.98 -9.10 -8.15
CA GLU A 91 0.90 -8.56 -8.98
C GLU A 91 0.87 -7.02 -9.01
N LEU A 92 1.26 -6.38 -7.91
CA LEU A 92 1.32 -4.92 -7.83
C LEU A 92 2.57 -4.35 -8.53
N PHE A 93 3.64 -5.13 -8.67
CA PHE A 93 4.94 -4.69 -9.20
C PHE A 93 4.85 -3.97 -10.56
N PRO A 94 4.11 -4.49 -11.58
CA PRO A 94 3.99 -3.81 -12.86
C PRO A 94 3.37 -2.41 -12.74
N TYR A 95 2.53 -2.17 -11.74
CA TYR A 95 1.82 -0.90 -11.60
C TYR A 95 2.70 0.26 -11.14
N GLY A 96 3.84 -0.03 -10.48
CA GLY A 96 4.80 1.01 -10.06
C GLY A 96 5.59 1.62 -11.22
N VAL A 97 5.58 0.99 -12.40
CA VAL A 97 6.38 1.42 -13.56
C VAL A 97 5.55 2.02 -14.70
N VAL A 98 4.23 1.84 -14.69
CA VAL A 98 3.29 2.25 -15.77
C VAL A 98 3.33 3.74 -16.05
N THR A 99 3.54 4.55 -15.00
CA THR A 99 3.62 6.01 -15.12
C THR A 99 4.79 6.49 -15.98
N ARG A 100 5.74 5.59 -16.33
CA ARG A 100 6.90 5.90 -17.17
C ARG A 100 6.73 5.50 -18.64
N TYR A 101 5.91 4.48 -18.93
CA TYR A 101 5.70 3.98 -20.30
C TYR A 101 4.25 3.51 -20.50
N PRO A 102 3.37 4.35 -21.06
CA PRO A 102 1.93 4.05 -21.20
C PRO A 102 1.61 2.91 -22.18
N VAL A 103 2.59 2.35 -22.88
CA VAL A 103 2.37 1.43 -24.01
C VAL A 103 2.27 -0.05 -23.59
N GLN A 104 2.72 -0.42 -22.39
CA GLN A 104 2.96 -1.85 -22.06
C GLN A 104 1.84 -2.56 -21.31
N LEU A 105 0.84 -1.85 -20.77
CA LEU A 105 -0.20 -2.44 -19.92
C LEU A 105 -1.63 -2.08 -20.31
N GLN A 106 -1.79 -1.18 -21.29
CA GLN A 106 -3.09 -0.60 -21.64
C GLN A 106 -4.09 -1.65 -22.15
N ASP A 107 -3.59 -2.72 -22.78
CA ASP A 107 -4.41 -3.85 -23.27
C ASP A 107 -4.61 -4.97 -22.23
N ASP A 108 -3.83 -4.99 -21.15
CA ASP A 108 -3.80 -6.08 -20.15
C ASP A 108 -4.48 -5.73 -18.82
N ILE A 109 -4.79 -4.46 -18.56
CA ILE A 109 -5.47 -4.01 -17.34
C ILE A 109 -6.98 -3.93 -17.56
N ASP A 110 -7.72 -4.74 -16.82
CA ASP A 110 -9.18 -4.74 -16.78
C ASP A 110 -9.73 -4.42 -15.38
N GLU A 111 -11.06 -4.36 -15.25
CA GLU A 111 -11.71 -4.13 -13.95
C GLU A 111 -11.43 -5.24 -12.94
N TYR A 112 -11.16 -6.47 -13.39
CA TYR A 112 -10.87 -7.60 -12.50
C TYR A 112 -9.51 -7.41 -11.81
N ARG A 113 -8.48 -7.06 -12.59
CA ARG A 113 -7.15 -6.73 -12.09
C ARG A 113 -7.17 -5.49 -11.20
N LEU A 114 -7.93 -4.45 -11.56
CA LEU A 114 -8.12 -3.27 -10.71
C LEU A 114 -8.69 -3.66 -9.34
N LYS A 115 -9.76 -4.46 -9.31
CA LYS A 115 -10.40 -4.89 -8.06
C LYS A 115 -9.42 -5.70 -7.19
N ARG A 116 -8.60 -6.55 -7.80
CA ARG A 116 -7.54 -7.29 -7.09
C ARG A 116 -6.48 -6.36 -6.53
N ALA A 117 -5.95 -5.44 -7.35
CA ALA A 117 -4.93 -4.49 -6.94
C ALA A 117 -5.40 -3.65 -5.74
N MET A 118 -6.62 -3.10 -5.80
CA MET A 118 -7.20 -2.34 -4.68
C MET A 118 -7.38 -3.19 -3.43
N ARG A 119 -7.86 -4.44 -3.56
CA ARG A 119 -7.99 -5.37 -2.42
C ARG A 119 -6.64 -5.64 -1.78
N PHE A 120 -5.63 -6.00 -2.56
CA PHE A 120 -4.29 -6.32 -2.09
C PHE A 120 -3.63 -5.15 -1.38
N ALA A 121 -3.72 -3.96 -1.98
CA ALA A 121 -3.28 -2.72 -1.37
C ALA A 121 -3.95 -2.46 -0.01
N ASN A 122 -5.28 -2.63 0.07
CA ASN A 122 -6.03 -2.44 1.30
C ASN A 122 -5.68 -3.48 2.39
N GLU A 123 -5.45 -4.75 2.04
CA GLU A 123 -5.03 -5.78 2.99
C GLU A 123 -3.64 -5.48 3.58
N ILE A 124 -2.67 -5.10 2.74
CA ILE A 124 -1.33 -4.69 3.17
C ILE A 124 -1.42 -3.42 4.05
N TRP A 125 -2.23 -2.43 3.64
CA TRP A 125 -2.44 -1.22 4.44
C TRP A 125 -3.04 -1.52 5.80
N SER A 126 -4.06 -2.37 5.85
CA SER A 126 -4.75 -2.75 7.10
C SER A 126 -3.80 -3.46 8.06
N TRP A 127 -2.98 -4.39 7.56
CA TRP A 127 -1.93 -5.05 8.33
C TRP A 127 -0.92 -4.04 8.90
N ALA A 128 -0.37 -3.18 8.04
CA ALA A 128 0.61 -2.20 8.46
C ALA A 128 0.02 -1.19 9.46
N ASN A 129 -1.20 -0.70 9.22
CA ASN A 129 -1.87 0.26 10.11
C ASN A 129 -2.10 -0.32 11.52
N ARG A 130 -2.54 -1.57 11.64
CA ARG A 130 -2.66 -2.25 12.95
C ARG A 130 -1.33 -2.29 13.68
N PHE A 131 -0.25 -2.64 12.98
CA PHE A 131 1.09 -2.65 13.57
C PHE A 131 1.57 -1.26 13.99
N ILE A 132 1.36 -0.23 13.15
CA ILE A 132 1.84 1.14 13.42
C ILE A 132 1.04 1.81 14.54
N CYS A 133 -0.29 1.82 14.45
CA CYS A 133 -1.21 2.58 15.30
C CYS A 133 -1.80 1.78 16.48
N GLY A 134 -1.57 0.46 16.54
CA GLY A 134 -2.28 -0.45 17.44
C GLY A 134 -3.76 -0.61 17.08
N ASP A 135 -4.45 -1.53 17.74
CA ASP A 135 -5.90 -1.78 17.55
C ASP A 135 -6.78 -0.68 18.16
N THR A 136 -6.50 0.59 17.85
CA THR A 136 -7.23 1.75 18.38
C THR A 136 -8.44 2.16 17.53
N ALA A 137 -9.13 1.19 16.90
CA ALA A 137 -10.27 1.47 16.01
C ALA A 137 -11.54 0.63 16.24
N GLU A 138 -11.69 -0.08 17.37
CA GLU A 138 -12.96 -0.77 17.68
C GLU A 138 -13.80 -0.12 18.81
N ASN A 139 -13.24 0.77 19.64
CA ASN A 139 -13.97 1.31 20.81
C ASN A 139 -14.70 2.65 20.60
N SER A 140 -14.94 3.10 19.37
CA SER A 140 -15.63 4.38 19.11
C SER A 140 -17.05 4.28 18.56
N GLN A 141 -17.59 3.06 18.34
CA GLN A 141 -18.96 2.89 17.84
C GLN A 141 -19.97 2.28 18.85
N GLU A 142 -19.53 1.82 20.03
CA GLU A 142 -20.45 1.23 21.03
C GLU A 142 -20.89 2.17 22.18
N LYS A 143 -20.54 3.46 22.15
CA LYS A 143 -20.99 4.43 23.18
C LYS A 143 -22.16 5.33 22.78
N ASN A 144 -22.83 5.06 21.66
CA ASN A 144 -24.04 5.78 21.25
C ASN A 144 -25.12 4.82 20.70
N LYS A 145 -25.51 3.83 21.50
CA LYS A 145 -26.80 3.14 21.32
C LYS A 145 -27.46 2.84 22.65
#